data_AF-A0A518HQA7-F1
#
_entry.id   AF-A0A518HQA7-F1
#
_cell.length_a   1.000
_cell.length_b   1.000
_cell.length_c   1.000
_cell.angle_alpha   90.00
_cell.angle_beta   90.00
_cell.angle_gamma   90.00
#
_symmetry.space_group_name_H-M   'P 1'
#
loop_
_entity.id
_entity.type
_entity.pdbx_description
1 polymer ?
#
loop_
_entity_poly.entity_id
_entity_poly.type
_entity_poly.pdbx_seq_one_letter_code
_entity_poly.pdbx_strand_id
1 'polypeptide(L)'
;MPSGDFELRIALRLVAIAVCCIVPFGAPAGAQINLSIDIEKAPFEYSQTAADNRVSRLVNKLNAKTIQLEYSRETGYLRSLLRALEIPESSQTLVFSKTSMQVRYISRRNPRAIYFNDDTYVGWVRGSSLMEISTADPKLGTAFYTVDMMPWRAKVEQAYYDCLACHATSMTQGVPGHTVRSVYPEVDGSVASQRESFITDHTSPFSQRWGGWYVTGRHGEMRHMGNTFLRGGQLDTRENGNRLSLWDDFETHDYLSPYSDIVALMVLEHQTQMHNAITQADFSLRQLMHQGEGTAERSDEAAEWNAQLRLIAKPVVDYALFCDEAPLSDPVNGSVIFAEEFGQRGPVDSRGRSLRDFDLQTRMFKYPCSYLIYSPAFDSMQKPLKEEVMRQLLAVLKGENQDDAYRHLDAQTRADTLAILRETKPDLFR
;
A
#
# COMPACT_ATOMS: atom_id res chain seq x y z
N MET A 1 24.94 -50.24 -58.60
CA MET A 1 25.59 -51.57 -58.66
C MET A 1 27.00 -51.42 -58.10
N PRO A 2 27.51 -52.41 -57.33
CA PRO A 2 27.46 -52.40 -55.86
C PRO A 2 28.85 -52.33 -55.20
N SER A 3 28.86 -52.53 -53.88
CA SER A 3 29.95 -53.02 -52.99
C SER A 3 31.15 -52.09 -52.80
N GLY A 4 31.46 -51.60 -51.58
CA GLY A 4 31.68 -52.39 -50.35
C GLY A 4 33.03 -53.12 -50.52
N ASP A 5 34.06 -52.96 -49.70
CA ASP A 5 34.14 -52.53 -48.31
C ASP A 5 35.62 -52.33 -47.94
N PHE A 6 35.82 -51.64 -46.82
CA PHE A 6 36.88 -51.85 -45.83
C PHE A 6 38.30 -51.26 -45.96
N GLU A 7 38.53 -50.33 -45.02
CA GLU A 7 39.74 -50.11 -44.20
C GLU A 7 40.93 -49.37 -44.80
N LEU A 8 41.69 -48.53 -44.08
CA LEU A 8 41.58 -47.80 -42.82
C LEU A 8 42.92 -47.04 -42.75
N ARG A 9 42.93 -45.73 -42.47
CA ARG A 9 43.75 -45.07 -41.42
C ARG A 9 44.08 -43.60 -41.69
N ILE A 10 43.45 -42.77 -40.85
CA ILE A 10 44.05 -41.78 -39.94
C ILE A 10 44.72 -40.54 -40.58
N ALA A 11 44.04 -39.40 -40.44
CA ALA A 11 44.65 -38.18 -39.91
C ALA A 11 43.61 -37.36 -39.13
N LEU A 12 43.82 -37.28 -37.82
CA LEU A 12 43.02 -36.55 -36.83
C LEU A 12 42.99 -35.04 -37.11
N ARG A 13 41.80 -34.42 -36.97
CA ARG A 13 41.68 -33.08 -36.39
C ARG A 13 40.62 -33.11 -35.28
N LEU A 14 41.12 -32.87 -34.07
CA LEU A 14 40.37 -32.71 -32.83
C LEU A 14 39.45 -31.48 -32.91
N VAL A 15 38.15 -31.68 -32.72
CA VAL A 15 37.24 -30.65 -32.20
C VAL A 15 36.53 -31.28 -31.01
N ALA A 16 37.01 -30.96 -29.81
CA ALA A 16 36.33 -31.29 -28.57
C ALA A 16 35.08 -30.41 -28.47
N ILE A 17 33.90 -31.03 -28.60
CA ILE A 17 32.64 -30.39 -28.24
C ILE A 17 32.55 -30.42 -26.72
N ALA A 18 32.92 -29.33 -26.06
CA ALA A 18 32.57 -29.08 -24.68
C ALA A 18 31.06 -28.74 -24.64
N VAL A 19 30.24 -29.70 -24.20
CA VAL A 19 28.86 -29.43 -23.81
C VAL A 19 28.92 -28.63 -22.51
N CYS A 20 28.96 -27.31 -22.63
CA CYS A 20 28.71 -26.42 -21.52
C CYS A 20 27.21 -26.49 -21.22
N CYS A 21 26.84 -27.28 -20.21
CA CYS A 21 25.55 -27.14 -19.55
C CYS A 21 25.52 -25.73 -18.92
N ILE A 22 24.99 -24.77 -19.65
CA ILE A 22 24.60 -23.47 -19.09
C ILE A 22 23.38 -23.77 -18.22
N VAL A 23 23.62 -24.01 -16.94
CA VAL A 23 22.56 -23.90 -15.93
C VAL A 23 22.26 -22.41 -15.85
N PRO A 24 21.05 -21.95 -16.23
CA PRO A 24 20.70 -20.56 -15.96
C PRO A 24 20.68 -20.42 -14.44
N PHE A 25 21.53 -19.53 -13.92
CA PHE A 25 21.39 -18.95 -12.59
C PHE A 25 20.06 -18.17 -12.59
N GLY A 26 18.95 -18.90 -12.44
CA GLY A 26 17.69 -18.31 -12.03
C GLY A 26 17.87 -17.84 -10.60
N ALA A 27 17.60 -16.56 -10.35
CA ALA A 27 17.27 -16.11 -9.00
C ALA A 27 16.21 -17.07 -8.44
N PRO A 28 16.27 -17.46 -7.16
CA PRO A 28 15.24 -18.30 -6.58
C PRO A 28 13.91 -17.57 -6.78
N ALA A 29 13.05 -18.11 -7.64
CA ALA A 29 11.66 -17.71 -7.71
C ALA A 29 11.13 -17.97 -6.30
N GLY A 30 10.92 -16.90 -5.52
CA GLY A 30 10.36 -17.02 -4.18
C GLY A 30 9.10 -17.85 -4.29
N ALA A 31 9.02 -18.95 -3.53
CA ALA A 31 7.84 -19.80 -3.54
C ALA A 31 6.66 -18.95 -3.07
N GLN A 32 5.81 -18.52 -4.00
CA GLN A 32 4.59 -17.80 -3.71
C GLN A 32 3.45 -18.81 -3.58
N ILE A 33 2.75 -18.75 -2.46
CA ILE A 33 1.52 -19.51 -2.26
C ILE A 33 0.42 -18.83 -3.09
N ASN A 34 0.00 -19.48 -4.18
CA ASN A 34 -1.15 -19.05 -4.97
C ASN A 34 -2.41 -19.77 -4.47
N LEU A 35 -3.01 -19.25 -3.40
CA LEU A 35 -4.35 -19.66 -2.96
C LEU A 35 -5.39 -18.82 -3.71
N SER A 36 -6.30 -19.47 -4.45
CA SER A 36 -7.45 -18.77 -5.03
C SER A 36 -8.42 -18.40 -3.91
N ILE A 37 -8.56 -17.11 -3.61
CA ILE A 37 -9.47 -16.60 -2.59
C ILE A 37 -10.77 -16.18 -3.27
N ASP A 38 -11.87 -16.85 -2.91
CA ASP A 38 -13.23 -16.43 -3.24
C ASP A 38 -13.86 -15.79 -2.00
N ILE A 39 -13.83 -14.46 -1.94
CA ILE A 39 -14.24 -13.69 -0.75
C ILE A 39 -15.72 -13.83 -0.41
N GLU A 40 -16.57 -14.31 -1.32
CA GLU A 40 -18.00 -14.50 -1.07
C GLU A 40 -18.32 -15.89 -0.51
N LYS A 41 -17.34 -16.80 -0.43
CA LYS A 41 -17.49 -18.12 0.18
C LYS A 41 -16.88 -18.17 1.57
N ALA A 42 -17.21 -19.23 2.31
CA ALA A 42 -16.50 -19.59 3.53
C ALA A 42 -14.98 -19.71 3.22
N PRO A 43 -14.10 -19.20 4.12
CA PRO A 43 -14.39 -18.73 5.48
C PRO A 43 -14.67 -17.21 5.59
N PHE A 44 -14.86 -16.48 4.48
CA PHE A 44 -14.91 -15.02 4.49
C PHE A 44 -16.35 -14.47 4.48
N GLU A 45 -17.18 -14.97 3.56
CA GLU A 45 -18.56 -14.52 3.34
C GLU A 45 -18.67 -12.98 3.38
N TYR A 46 -17.82 -12.30 2.61
CA TYR A 46 -17.51 -10.86 2.73
C TYR A 46 -18.78 -9.99 2.79
N SER A 47 -19.75 -10.22 1.90
CA SER A 47 -20.98 -9.42 1.86
C SER A 47 -21.96 -9.70 3.02
N GLN A 48 -21.77 -10.80 3.76
CA GLN A 48 -22.58 -11.19 4.92
C GLN A 48 -21.89 -10.87 6.25
N THR A 49 -20.56 -10.73 6.24
CA THR A 49 -19.77 -10.46 7.43
C THR A 49 -19.92 -9.01 7.88
N ALA A 50 -20.35 -8.81 9.12
CA ALA A 50 -20.48 -7.49 9.72
C ALA A 50 -19.10 -6.83 9.93
N ALA A 51 -18.98 -5.59 9.43
CA ALA A 51 -17.77 -4.79 9.51
C ALA A 51 -17.52 -4.25 10.94
N ASP A 52 -16.26 -4.24 11.38
CA ASP A 52 -15.82 -3.68 12.67
C ASP A 52 -14.61 -2.77 12.48
N ASN A 53 -14.89 -1.54 12.08
CA ASN A 53 -13.90 -0.54 11.74
C ASN A 53 -14.34 0.85 12.18
N ARG A 54 -13.50 1.85 11.91
CA ARG A 54 -13.76 3.24 12.31
C ARG A 54 -15.07 3.78 11.75
N VAL A 55 -15.39 3.41 10.51
CA VAL A 55 -16.59 3.87 9.79
C VAL A 55 -17.84 3.17 10.31
N SER A 56 -17.82 1.86 10.57
CA SER A 56 -18.97 1.17 11.15
C SER A 56 -19.31 1.71 12.55
N ARG A 57 -18.28 2.05 13.34
CA ARG A 57 -18.46 2.77 14.63
C ARG A 57 -19.04 4.18 14.45
N LEU A 58 -18.61 4.92 13.43
CA LEU A 58 -19.20 6.23 13.08
C LEU A 58 -20.68 6.09 12.72
N VAL A 59 -21.04 5.12 11.86
CA VAL A 59 -22.42 4.83 11.45
C VAL A 59 -23.29 4.53 12.67
N ASN A 60 -22.80 3.72 13.61
CA ASN A 60 -23.51 3.44 14.85
C ASN A 60 -23.78 4.70 15.67
N LYS A 61 -22.77 5.59 15.80
CA LYS A 61 -22.92 6.87 16.52
C LYS A 61 -23.94 7.81 15.85
N LEU A 62 -23.95 7.86 14.51
CA LEU A 62 -24.91 8.65 13.72
C LEU A 62 -26.34 8.10 13.87
N ASN A 63 -26.52 6.78 13.77
CA ASN A 63 -27.82 6.13 13.95
C ASN A 63 -28.37 6.32 15.36
N ALA A 64 -27.49 6.26 16.37
CA ALA A 64 -27.83 6.54 17.75
C ALA A 64 -28.02 8.05 18.06
N LYS A 65 -27.80 8.93 17.08
CA LYS A 65 -27.88 10.40 17.22
C LYS A 65 -26.95 10.96 18.31
N THR A 66 -25.88 10.25 18.63
CA THR A 66 -24.86 10.69 19.60
C THR A 66 -23.87 11.69 19.01
N ILE A 67 -23.78 11.73 17.69
CA ILE A 67 -23.05 12.73 16.91
C ILE A 67 -23.93 13.17 15.74
N GLN A 68 -23.67 14.35 15.20
CA GLN A 68 -24.27 14.86 13.98
C GLN A 68 -23.17 15.44 13.09
N LEU A 69 -23.31 15.28 11.77
CA LEU A 69 -22.40 15.90 10.82
C LEU A 69 -22.92 17.28 10.44
N GLU A 70 -22.02 18.25 10.40
CA GLU A 70 -22.30 19.63 10.04
C GLU A 70 -22.15 19.83 8.53
N TYR A 71 -23.16 20.44 7.90
CA TYR A 71 -23.14 20.77 6.48
C TYR A 71 -22.54 22.18 6.27
N SER A 72 -21.64 22.28 5.30
CA SER A 72 -21.12 23.55 4.76
C SER A 72 -21.51 23.69 3.29
N ARG A 73 -21.72 24.92 2.80
CA ARG A 73 -22.05 25.13 1.39
C ARG A 73 -20.87 24.84 0.47
N GLU A 74 -19.67 25.04 0.99
CA GLU A 74 -18.40 24.98 0.26
C GLU A 74 -17.95 23.54 0.07
N THR A 75 -18.04 22.71 1.13
CA THR A 75 -17.47 21.35 1.13
C THR A 75 -18.46 20.25 1.50
N GLY A 76 -19.75 20.59 1.63
CA GLY A 76 -20.76 19.66 2.13
C GLY A 76 -20.43 19.23 3.55
N TYR A 77 -20.45 17.91 3.79
CA TYR A 77 -20.11 17.32 5.09
C TYR A 77 -18.62 17.00 5.27
N LEU A 78 -17.76 17.29 4.29
CA LEU A 78 -16.37 16.83 4.26
C LEU A 78 -15.63 17.16 5.57
N ARG A 79 -15.52 18.44 5.95
CA ARG A 79 -14.78 18.84 7.17
C ARG A 79 -15.33 18.16 8.44
N SER A 80 -16.65 18.09 8.57
CA SER A 80 -17.29 17.45 9.73
C SER A 80 -17.03 15.94 9.75
N LEU A 81 -17.02 15.29 8.58
CA LEU A 81 -16.74 13.86 8.46
C LEU A 81 -15.27 13.56 8.77
N LEU A 82 -14.33 14.32 8.21
CA LEU A 82 -12.90 14.17 8.49
C LEU A 82 -12.63 14.31 9.99
N ARG A 83 -13.23 15.30 10.65
CA ARG A 83 -13.12 15.49 12.11
C ARG A 83 -13.67 14.29 12.88
N ALA A 84 -14.84 13.79 12.50
CA ALA A 84 -15.47 12.64 13.17
C ALA A 84 -14.69 11.32 12.96
N LEU A 85 -13.90 11.23 11.88
CA LEU A 85 -13.00 10.12 11.58
C LEU A 85 -11.55 10.38 12.04
N GLU A 86 -11.25 11.53 12.64
CA GLU A 86 -9.90 11.93 13.08
C GLU A 86 -8.87 11.96 11.93
N ILE A 87 -9.32 12.32 10.74
CA ILE A 87 -8.48 12.48 9.54
C ILE A 87 -7.96 13.92 9.50
N PRO A 88 -6.62 14.13 9.47
CA PRO A 88 -6.05 15.46 9.40
C PRO A 88 -6.24 16.04 8.00
N GLU A 89 -6.63 17.31 7.90
CA GLU A 89 -6.75 18.00 6.61
C GLU A 89 -5.39 18.12 5.89
N SER A 90 -4.29 18.10 6.64
CA SER A 90 -2.92 18.11 6.11
C SER A 90 -2.59 16.88 5.25
N SER A 91 -3.33 15.78 5.39
CA SER A 91 -3.17 14.56 4.57
C SER A 91 -3.65 14.69 3.13
N GLN A 92 -4.16 15.86 2.74
CA GLN A 92 -4.72 16.07 1.40
C GLN A 92 -3.71 15.71 0.31
N THR A 93 -4.15 14.80 -0.57
CA THR A 93 -3.50 14.52 -1.85
C THR A 93 -4.53 14.64 -2.97
N LEU A 94 -4.07 14.99 -4.18
CA LEU A 94 -4.94 15.35 -5.29
C LEU A 94 -4.63 14.50 -6.52
N VAL A 95 -5.66 13.81 -7.02
CA VAL A 95 -5.59 12.96 -8.21
C VAL A 95 -6.47 13.52 -9.31
N PHE A 96 -5.87 13.82 -10.46
CA PHE A 96 -6.61 14.31 -11.63
C PHE A 96 -6.85 13.24 -12.69
N SER A 97 -6.21 12.08 -12.57
CA SER A 97 -6.51 10.95 -13.45
C SER A 97 -7.89 10.36 -13.15
N LYS A 98 -8.60 9.96 -14.21
CA LYS A 98 -9.93 9.35 -14.16
C LYS A 98 -9.84 7.86 -13.79
N THR A 99 -9.42 7.58 -12.55
CA THR A 99 -9.22 6.23 -11.97
C THR A 99 -10.21 5.91 -10.85
N SER A 100 -11.38 6.55 -10.86
CA SER A 100 -12.43 6.47 -9.82
C SER A 100 -13.78 6.17 -10.46
N MET A 101 -14.74 5.60 -9.73
CA MET A 101 -16.13 5.50 -10.17
C MET A 101 -16.74 6.88 -10.54
N GLN A 102 -16.20 7.96 -9.98
CA GLN A 102 -16.64 9.34 -10.22
C GLN A 102 -15.95 10.02 -11.41
N VAL A 103 -15.48 9.26 -12.43
CA VAL A 103 -14.71 9.79 -13.59
C VAL A 103 -15.30 11.02 -14.27
N ARG A 104 -16.63 11.18 -14.24
CA ARG A 104 -17.34 12.30 -14.88
C ARG A 104 -17.11 13.65 -14.21
N TYR A 105 -16.75 13.65 -12.93
CA TYR A 105 -16.47 14.86 -12.16
C TYR A 105 -14.97 15.18 -12.10
N ILE A 106 -14.10 14.25 -12.53
CA ILE A 106 -12.66 14.38 -12.35
C ILE A 106 -12.02 14.90 -13.64
N SER A 107 -11.19 15.92 -13.48
CA SER A 107 -10.31 16.44 -14.53
C SER A 107 -9.10 17.11 -13.91
N ARG A 108 -8.16 17.56 -14.75
CA ARG A 108 -7.05 18.40 -14.29
C ARG A 108 -7.49 19.67 -13.58
N ARG A 109 -8.61 20.28 -13.98
CA ARG A 109 -9.15 21.49 -13.34
C ARG A 109 -10.11 21.19 -12.18
N ASN A 110 -10.38 19.91 -11.93
CA ASN A 110 -11.24 19.45 -10.84
C ASN A 110 -10.72 18.10 -10.32
N PRO A 111 -9.51 18.06 -9.71
CA PRO A 111 -8.98 16.82 -9.17
C PRO A 111 -9.85 16.30 -8.02
N ARG A 112 -9.85 14.98 -7.83
CA ARG A 112 -10.37 14.34 -6.63
C ARG A 112 -9.37 14.53 -5.50
N ALA A 113 -9.85 14.93 -4.32
CA ALA A 113 -9.06 14.96 -3.10
C ALA A 113 -9.17 13.63 -2.36
N ILE A 114 -8.04 13.13 -1.87
CA ILE A 114 -7.95 12.01 -0.95
C ILE A 114 -7.38 12.52 0.37
N TYR A 115 -8.07 12.21 1.46
CA TYR A 115 -7.61 12.46 2.83
C TYR A 115 -7.50 11.13 3.56
N PHE A 116 -6.56 11.00 4.47
CA PHE A 116 -6.35 9.74 5.17
C PHE A 116 -5.78 9.89 6.58
N ASN A 117 -6.12 8.96 7.44
CA ASN A 117 -5.38 8.66 8.67
C ASN A 117 -4.78 7.24 8.54
N ASP A 118 -4.42 6.62 9.66
CA ASP A 118 -3.75 5.31 9.66
C ASP A 118 -4.59 4.17 9.08
N ASP A 119 -5.92 4.24 9.14
CA ASP A 119 -6.82 3.13 8.81
C ASP A 119 -7.91 3.47 7.80
N THR A 120 -8.20 4.75 7.58
CA THR A 120 -9.36 5.25 6.83
C THR A 120 -8.95 6.29 5.79
N TYR A 121 -9.54 6.18 4.60
CA TYR A 121 -9.28 7.01 3.42
C TYR A 121 -10.60 7.58 2.91
N VAL A 122 -10.68 8.90 2.71
CA VAL A 122 -11.87 9.60 2.22
C VAL A 122 -11.58 10.25 0.88
N GLY A 123 -12.31 9.86 -0.16
CA GLY A 123 -12.31 10.47 -1.47
C GLY A 123 -13.45 11.48 -1.64
N TRP A 124 -13.11 12.69 -2.07
CA TRP A 124 -14.05 13.78 -2.31
C TRP A 124 -13.80 14.45 -3.66
N VAL A 125 -14.86 14.74 -4.41
CA VAL A 125 -14.78 15.47 -5.67
C VAL A 125 -15.71 16.68 -5.60
N ARG A 126 -15.17 17.87 -5.82
CA ARG A 126 -15.96 19.10 -5.86
C ARG A 126 -17.08 18.98 -6.88
N GLY A 127 -18.29 19.36 -6.46
CA GLY A 127 -19.51 19.30 -7.27
C GLY A 127 -20.19 17.92 -7.31
N SER A 128 -19.59 16.88 -6.72
CA SER A 128 -20.26 15.60 -6.52
C SER A 128 -21.08 15.62 -5.22
N SER A 129 -22.24 14.96 -5.22
CA SER A 129 -23.00 14.69 -4.00
C SER A 129 -22.56 13.42 -3.28
N LEU A 130 -21.49 12.76 -3.76
CA LEU A 130 -21.01 11.48 -3.25
C LEU A 130 -19.57 11.60 -2.74
N MET A 131 -19.32 11.15 -1.51
CA MET A 131 -17.98 10.78 -1.07
C MET A 131 -17.81 9.28 -1.05
N GLU A 132 -16.58 8.84 -1.25
CA GLU A 132 -16.15 7.45 -1.16
C GLU A 132 -15.29 7.29 0.09
N ILE A 133 -15.48 6.24 0.87
CA ILE A 133 -14.63 5.90 2.00
C ILE A 133 -14.12 4.48 1.82
N SER A 134 -12.84 4.27 2.09
CA SER A 134 -12.23 2.96 2.22
C SER A 134 -11.58 2.88 3.59
N THR A 135 -11.70 1.77 4.30
CA THR A 135 -11.12 1.59 5.63
C THR A 135 -10.61 0.17 5.79
N ALA A 136 -9.45 0.02 6.45
CA ALA A 136 -8.98 -1.27 6.90
C ALA A 136 -10.00 -1.87 7.89
N ASP A 137 -10.22 -3.17 7.77
CA ASP A 137 -11.17 -3.93 8.59
C ASP A 137 -10.56 -5.29 8.96
N PRO A 138 -10.50 -5.64 10.26
CA PRO A 138 -10.01 -6.93 10.74
C PRO A 138 -10.57 -8.16 10.04
N LYS A 139 -11.85 -8.14 9.66
CA LYS A 139 -12.55 -9.30 9.10
C LYS A 139 -12.61 -9.25 7.59
N LEU A 140 -12.86 -8.07 7.04
CA LEU A 140 -13.10 -7.85 5.61
C LEU A 140 -11.81 -7.50 4.84
N GLY A 141 -10.70 -7.25 5.53
CA GLY A 141 -9.48 -6.70 4.95
C GLY A 141 -9.61 -5.21 4.68
N THR A 142 -10.46 -4.87 3.72
CA THR A 142 -10.86 -3.48 3.43
C THR A 142 -12.37 -3.42 3.27
N ALA A 143 -13.02 -2.51 3.99
CA ALA A 143 -14.43 -2.20 3.83
C ALA A 143 -14.62 -0.88 3.08
N PHE A 144 -15.64 -0.81 2.23
CA PHE A 144 -15.95 0.37 1.42
C PHE A 144 -17.28 0.96 1.85
N TYR A 145 -17.38 2.29 1.81
CA TYR A 145 -18.59 3.02 2.12
C TYR A 145 -18.78 4.18 1.15
N THR A 146 -20.03 4.58 0.96
CA THR A 146 -20.40 5.83 0.30
C THR A 146 -21.05 6.78 1.29
N VAL A 147 -20.89 8.08 1.03
CA VAL A 147 -21.61 9.14 1.75
C VAL A 147 -22.40 9.96 0.75
N ASP A 148 -23.73 9.84 0.80
CA ASP A 148 -24.63 10.77 0.13
C ASP A 148 -24.66 12.08 0.93
N MET A 149 -24.26 13.17 0.28
CA MET A 149 -24.04 14.50 0.88
C MET A 149 -25.20 15.47 0.65
N MET A 150 -26.45 14.99 0.53
CA MET A 150 -27.60 15.90 0.42
C MET A 150 -27.61 16.92 1.56
N PRO A 151 -27.88 18.22 1.33
CA PRO A 151 -27.73 19.27 2.35
C PRO A 151 -28.52 19.07 3.65
N TRP A 152 -29.60 18.29 3.60
CA TRP A 152 -30.43 17.99 4.76
C TRP A 152 -30.03 16.71 5.49
N ARG A 153 -29.20 15.85 4.92
CA ARG A 153 -28.75 14.59 5.55
C ARG A 153 -27.51 14.01 4.87
N ALA A 154 -26.50 13.72 5.67
CA ALA A 154 -25.44 12.76 5.31
C ALA A 154 -25.93 11.32 5.50
N LYS A 155 -25.91 10.50 4.45
CA LYS A 155 -26.23 9.06 4.54
C LYS A 155 -24.97 8.25 4.25
N VAL A 156 -24.45 7.57 5.27
CA VAL A 156 -23.28 6.69 5.16
C VAL A 156 -23.75 5.25 5.01
N GLU A 157 -23.38 4.59 3.92
CA GLU A 157 -23.77 3.20 3.63
C GLU A 157 -22.56 2.37 3.22
N GLN A 158 -22.53 1.10 3.63
CA GLN A 158 -21.52 0.17 3.17
C GLN A 158 -21.76 -0.18 1.69
N ALA A 159 -20.68 -0.18 0.91
CA ALA A 159 -20.67 -0.49 -0.51
C ALA A 159 -19.92 -1.82 -0.75
N TYR A 160 -20.41 -2.60 -1.71
CA TYR A 160 -19.89 -3.93 -2.02
C TYR A 160 -19.42 -4.00 -3.49
N TYR A 161 -20.26 -4.55 -4.37
CA TYR A 161 -19.92 -4.94 -5.74
C TYR A 161 -19.25 -3.84 -6.58
N ASP A 162 -19.75 -2.60 -6.53
CA ASP A 162 -19.20 -1.50 -7.35
C ASP A 162 -17.74 -1.17 -6.97
N CYS A 163 -17.39 -1.26 -5.68
CA CYS A 163 -16.04 -1.00 -5.21
C CYS A 163 -15.13 -2.22 -5.43
N LEU A 164 -15.62 -3.42 -5.12
CA LEU A 164 -14.84 -4.66 -5.23
C LEU A 164 -14.41 -4.98 -6.66
N ALA A 165 -15.18 -4.55 -7.67
CA ALA A 165 -14.82 -4.71 -9.08
C ALA A 165 -13.44 -4.13 -9.43
N CYS A 166 -12.99 -3.08 -8.74
CA CYS A 166 -11.66 -2.48 -8.91
C CYS A 166 -10.71 -2.77 -7.73
N HIS A 167 -11.25 -3.13 -6.56
CA HIS A 167 -10.50 -3.24 -5.30
C HIS A 167 -10.30 -4.67 -4.76
N ALA A 168 -10.80 -5.69 -5.46
CA ALA A 168 -10.47 -7.09 -5.21
C ALA A 168 -9.87 -7.73 -6.47
N THR A 169 -8.73 -7.19 -6.91
CA THR A 169 -8.08 -7.56 -8.17
C THR A 169 -6.61 -7.89 -7.95
N SER A 170 -5.88 -8.25 -9.01
CA SER A 170 -4.42 -8.41 -8.92
C SER A 170 -3.69 -7.14 -8.46
N MET A 171 -4.27 -5.95 -8.66
CA MET A 171 -3.73 -4.67 -8.19
C MET A 171 -3.71 -4.54 -6.66
N THR A 172 -4.49 -5.38 -5.97
CA THR A 172 -4.62 -5.42 -4.51
C THR A 172 -4.22 -6.81 -3.99
N GLN A 173 -3.33 -7.50 -4.70
CA GLN A 173 -2.83 -8.84 -4.33
C GLN A 173 -3.94 -9.91 -4.26
N GLY A 174 -5.05 -9.71 -4.96
CA GLY A 174 -6.17 -10.65 -5.02
C GLY A 174 -7.12 -10.58 -3.81
N VAL A 175 -6.97 -9.57 -2.94
CA VAL A 175 -7.84 -9.37 -1.77
C VAL A 175 -8.52 -7.98 -1.80
N PRO A 176 -9.62 -7.77 -1.06
CA PRO A 176 -10.20 -6.45 -0.86
C PRO A 176 -9.15 -5.50 -0.27
N GLY A 177 -8.72 -4.52 -1.06
CA GLY A 177 -7.53 -3.74 -0.75
C GLY A 177 -7.55 -2.31 -1.27
N HIS A 178 -6.50 -1.59 -0.90
CA HIS A 178 -6.27 -0.21 -1.27
C HIS A 178 -5.27 -0.12 -2.42
N THR A 179 -5.37 0.92 -3.25
CA THR A 179 -4.42 1.09 -4.36
C THR A 179 -4.12 2.56 -4.60
N VAL A 180 -2.84 2.85 -4.81
CA VAL A 180 -2.32 4.10 -5.35
C VAL A 180 -1.75 3.77 -6.72
N ARG A 181 -2.33 4.33 -7.78
CA ARG A 181 -1.92 4.05 -9.15
C ARG A 181 -1.19 5.24 -9.74
N SER A 182 0.00 5.01 -10.26
CA SER A 182 0.71 5.93 -11.14
C SER A 182 0.47 5.49 -12.59
N VAL A 183 -0.01 6.42 -13.42
CA VAL A 183 -0.44 6.16 -14.79
C VAL A 183 0.15 7.17 -15.76
N TYR A 184 -0.03 6.93 -17.07
CA TYR A 184 0.18 7.96 -18.09
C TYR A 184 -1.16 8.66 -18.39
N PRO A 185 -1.42 9.86 -17.81
CA PRO A 185 -2.67 10.55 -18.05
C PRO A 185 -2.62 11.34 -19.35
N GLU A 186 -3.73 11.33 -20.08
CA GLU A 186 -3.99 12.24 -21.19
C GLU A 186 -4.29 13.65 -20.69
N VAL A 187 -4.35 14.62 -21.61
CA VAL A 187 -4.64 16.04 -21.30
C VAL A 187 -5.96 16.20 -20.53
N ASP A 188 -6.96 15.35 -20.79
CA ASP A 188 -8.28 15.41 -20.14
C ASP A 188 -8.34 14.62 -18.81
N GLY A 189 -7.24 13.97 -18.42
CA GLY A 189 -7.14 13.10 -17.25
C GLY A 189 -7.52 11.64 -17.51
N SER A 190 -7.95 11.26 -18.72
CA SER A 190 -8.15 9.84 -19.05
C SER A 190 -6.82 9.07 -19.03
N VAL A 191 -6.88 7.76 -18.80
CA VAL A 191 -5.67 6.91 -18.72
C VAL A 191 -5.36 6.34 -20.10
N ALA A 192 -4.12 6.50 -20.56
CA ALA A 192 -3.65 5.86 -21.78
C ALA A 192 -3.54 4.33 -21.57
N SER A 193 -4.58 3.58 -21.94
CA SER A 193 -4.72 2.15 -21.63
C SER A 193 -3.67 1.24 -22.28
N GLN A 194 -2.99 1.69 -23.33
CA GLN A 194 -1.91 0.97 -24.02
C GLN A 194 -0.52 1.24 -23.40
N ARG A 195 -0.45 2.01 -22.32
CA ARG A 195 0.78 2.29 -21.57
C ARG A 195 0.78 1.52 -20.26
N GLU A 196 1.97 1.38 -19.70
CA GLU A 196 2.14 0.78 -18.38
C GLU A 196 1.40 1.58 -17.30
N SER A 197 0.95 0.88 -16.27
CA SER A 197 0.41 1.45 -15.05
C SER A 197 1.15 0.81 -13.89
N PHE A 198 1.51 1.61 -12.90
CA PHE A 198 2.25 1.16 -11.73
C PHE A 198 1.34 1.18 -10.51
N ILE A 199 1.42 0.14 -9.69
CA ILE A 199 0.93 0.19 -8.30
C ILE A 199 2.08 0.79 -7.50
N THR A 200 1.87 1.98 -6.96
CA THR A 200 2.94 2.75 -6.31
C THR A 200 2.99 2.41 -4.82
N ASP A 201 4.22 2.23 -4.32
CA ASP A 201 4.57 1.99 -2.93
C ASP A 201 6.01 2.44 -2.63
N HIS A 202 6.58 2.07 -1.46
CA HIS A 202 7.94 2.46 -1.12
C HIS A 202 9.03 1.81 -2.00
N THR A 203 8.74 0.69 -2.68
CA THR A 203 9.71 -0.01 -3.55
C THR A 203 9.79 0.63 -4.94
N SER A 204 8.74 1.36 -5.31
CA SER A 204 8.63 2.00 -6.61
C SER A 204 9.74 3.04 -6.80
N PRO A 205 10.52 3.02 -7.89
CA PRO A 205 11.47 4.07 -8.20
C PRO A 205 10.77 5.44 -8.27
N PHE A 206 11.41 6.50 -7.76
CA PHE A 206 10.84 7.85 -7.74
C PHE A 206 10.33 8.31 -9.12
N SER A 207 11.04 7.92 -10.19
CA SER A 207 10.70 8.20 -11.60
C SER A 207 9.43 7.56 -12.10
N GLN A 208 8.87 6.58 -11.39
CA GLN A 208 7.62 5.91 -11.74
C GLN A 208 6.45 6.38 -10.88
N ARG A 209 6.66 7.26 -9.89
CA ARG A 209 5.63 7.67 -8.94
C ARG A 209 4.75 8.81 -9.48
N TRP A 210 3.48 8.77 -9.06
CA TRP A 210 2.50 9.87 -9.10
C TRP A 210 2.01 10.35 -10.48
N GLY A 211 2.17 9.57 -11.54
CA GLY A 211 1.54 9.89 -12.82
C GLY A 211 0.01 9.95 -12.69
N GLY A 212 -0.60 11.07 -13.07
CA GLY A 212 -2.04 11.32 -12.83
C GLY A 212 -2.37 12.04 -11.52
N TRP A 213 -1.35 12.36 -10.72
CA TRP A 213 -1.49 13.07 -9.45
C TRP A 213 -0.83 14.45 -9.52
N TYR A 214 -1.35 15.37 -8.72
CA TYR A 214 -0.64 16.59 -8.38
C TYR A 214 0.31 16.32 -7.23
N VAL A 215 1.49 16.91 -7.28
CA VAL A 215 2.55 16.75 -6.27
C VAL A 215 3.10 18.12 -5.93
N THR A 216 3.07 18.49 -4.66
CA THR A 216 3.69 19.70 -4.15
C THR A 216 4.73 19.36 -3.10
N GLY A 217 5.88 19.99 -3.17
CA GLY A 217 7.01 19.81 -2.26
C GLY A 217 8.32 20.02 -2.99
N ARG A 218 9.42 19.75 -2.28
CA ARG A 218 10.76 19.71 -2.85
C ARG A 218 11.34 18.30 -2.76
N HIS A 219 12.12 17.90 -3.76
CA HIS A 219 12.72 16.56 -3.84
C HIS A 219 14.04 16.57 -4.64
N GLY A 220 14.73 17.71 -4.65
CA GLY A 220 16.02 17.91 -5.35
C GLY A 220 15.94 17.60 -6.85
N GLU A 221 16.89 16.80 -7.34
CA GLU A 221 17.04 16.45 -8.76
C GLU A 221 16.33 15.14 -9.14
N MET A 222 15.74 14.44 -8.16
CA MET A 222 14.89 13.29 -8.43
C MET A 222 13.73 13.69 -9.33
N ARG A 223 13.40 12.87 -10.33
CA ARG A 223 12.29 13.09 -11.26
C ARG A 223 11.15 12.16 -10.93
N HIS A 224 9.91 12.59 -11.14
CA HIS A 224 8.69 11.80 -10.96
C HIS A 224 7.68 12.07 -12.10
N MET A 225 6.59 11.31 -12.17
CA MET A 225 5.54 11.48 -13.20
C MET A 225 4.44 12.47 -12.80
N GLY A 226 4.36 12.85 -11.52
CA GLY A 226 3.39 13.84 -11.02
C GLY A 226 3.46 15.20 -11.71
N ASN A 227 2.35 15.94 -11.69
CA ASN A 227 2.16 17.24 -12.36
C ASN A 227 2.27 17.23 -13.90
N THR A 228 2.48 16.07 -14.53
CA THR A 228 2.67 15.94 -15.99
C THR A 228 1.55 15.14 -16.64
N PHE A 229 1.41 15.28 -17.96
CA PHE A 229 0.43 14.58 -18.79
C PHE A 229 0.95 14.45 -20.22
N LEU A 230 0.39 13.49 -20.96
CA LEU A 230 0.80 13.20 -22.32
C LEU A 230 0.54 14.40 -23.24
N ARG A 231 1.57 14.78 -24.00
CA ARG A 231 1.49 15.73 -25.12
C ARG A 231 2.18 15.10 -26.33
N GLY A 232 1.47 14.94 -27.43
CA GLY A 232 2.02 14.25 -28.62
C GLY A 232 2.48 12.82 -28.32
N GLY A 233 1.84 12.14 -27.36
CA GLY A 233 2.18 10.77 -26.96
C GLY A 233 3.40 10.63 -26.04
N GLN A 234 4.02 11.73 -25.61
CA GLN A 234 5.16 11.75 -24.69
C GLN A 234 4.78 12.37 -23.34
N LEU A 235 5.28 11.78 -22.25
CA LEU A 235 5.20 12.34 -20.91
C LEU A 235 6.51 13.07 -20.63
N ASP A 236 6.46 14.40 -20.50
CA ASP A 236 7.64 15.21 -20.32
C ASP A 236 7.90 15.50 -18.84
N THR A 237 8.91 14.84 -18.27
CA THR A 237 9.36 15.00 -16.88
C THR A 237 10.70 15.75 -16.77
N ARG A 238 11.06 16.55 -17.80
CA ARG A 238 12.30 17.34 -17.81
C ARG A 238 12.26 18.53 -16.85
N GLU A 239 11.09 19.14 -16.68
CA GLU A 239 10.87 20.03 -15.53
C GLU A 239 10.87 19.16 -14.29
N ASN A 240 11.82 19.36 -13.38
CA ASN A 240 12.12 18.41 -12.30
C ASN A 240 10.88 18.05 -11.46
N GLY A 241 9.86 18.93 -11.38
CA GLY A 241 8.60 18.67 -10.71
C GLY A 241 8.48 19.34 -9.34
N ASN A 242 9.55 20.01 -8.86
CA ASN A 242 9.54 20.75 -7.58
C ASN A 242 8.53 21.89 -7.66
N ARG A 243 7.34 21.65 -7.12
CA ARG A 243 6.21 22.58 -7.17
C ARG A 243 5.82 23.00 -5.77
N LEU A 244 5.78 24.29 -5.52
CA LEU A 244 5.49 24.82 -4.18
C LEU A 244 4.00 25.00 -3.93
N SER A 245 3.16 25.07 -4.96
CA SER A 245 1.70 25.24 -4.84
C SER A 245 0.98 24.88 -6.14
N LEU A 246 -0.34 24.70 -6.08
CA LEU A 246 -1.21 24.43 -7.24
C LEU A 246 -2.08 25.64 -7.67
N TRP A 247 -1.83 26.84 -7.14
CA TRP A 247 -2.63 28.05 -7.41
C TRP A 247 -2.78 28.36 -8.90
N ASP A 248 -1.76 28.07 -9.71
CA ASP A 248 -1.75 28.34 -11.15
C ASP A 248 -2.31 27.17 -11.99
N ASP A 249 -2.61 26.02 -11.37
CA ASP A 249 -3.08 24.82 -12.07
C ASP A 249 -4.61 24.77 -12.17
N PHE A 250 -5.33 25.17 -11.10
CA PHE A 250 -6.79 25.20 -11.02
C PHE A 250 -7.28 26.03 -9.82
N GLU A 251 -8.61 26.22 -9.70
CA GLU A 251 -9.23 26.93 -8.58
C GLU A 251 -9.09 26.15 -7.26
N THR A 252 -7.98 26.36 -6.56
CA THR A 252 -7.63 25.65 -5.31
C THR A 252 -8.37 26.17 -4.07
N HIS A 253 -8.98 27.36 -4.12
CA HIS A 253 -9.67 27.94 -2.96
C HIS A 253 -10.89 27.13 -2.50
N ASP A 254 -11.41 26.24 -3.35
CA ASP A 254 -12.53 25.35 -3.03
C ASP A 254 -12.08 24.02 -2.37
N TYR A 255 -10.77 23.83 -2.19
CA TYR A 255 -10.18 22.67 -1.52
C TYR A 255 -9.78 23.03 -0.08
N LEU A 256 -9.55 22.03 0.77
CA LEU A 256 -9.13 22.29 2.17
C LEU A 256 -7.69 22.82 2.23
N SER A 257 -6.90 22.56 1.19
CA SER A 257 -5.54 23.03 1.01
C SER A 257 -5.24 23.26 -0.48
N PRO A 258 -4.38 24.23 -0.86
CA PRO A 258 -3.90 24.38 -2.24
C PRO A 258 -2.73 23.44 -2.59
N TYR A 259 -2.43 22.48 -1.71
CA TYR A 259 -1.27 21.58 -1.80
C TYR A 259 -1.71 20.12 -1.93
N SER A 260 -0.84 19.30 -2.53
CA SER A 260 -0.93 17.84 -2.58
C SER A 260 0.42 17.30 -2.14
N ASP A 261 0.56 17.13 -0.83
CA ASP A 261 1.86 17.04 -0.18
C ASP A 261 2.64 15.76 -0.57
N ILE A 262 3.90 15.93 -0.96
CA ILE A 262 4.76 14.82 -1.41
C ILE A 262 5.04 13.80 -0.30
N VAL A 263 5.17 14.24 0.95
CA VAL A 263 5.38 13.34 2.10
C VAL A 263 4.07 12.60 2.41
N ALA A 264 2.92 13.28 2.31
CA ALA A 264 1.61 12.62 2.42
C ALA A 264 1.42 11.54 1.34
N LEU A 265 1.81 11.79 0.10
CA LEU A 265 1.78 10.78 -0.97
C LEU A 265 2.68 9.57 -0.65
N MET A 266 3.90 9.81 -0.16
CA MET A 266 4.83 8.75 0.24
C MET A 266 4.31 7.89 1.40
N VAL A 267 3.65 8.50 2.38
CA VAL A 267 3.01 7.75 3.47
C VAL A 267 1.80 6.98 2.94
N LEU A 268 0.95 7.61 2.12
CA LEU A 268 -0.24 7.00 1.53
C LEU A 268 0.10 5.72 0.75
N GLU A 269 1.08 5.79 -0.16
CA GLU A 269 1.50 4.66 -0.97
C GLU A 269 2.07 3.51 -0.13
N HIS A 270 2.88 3.81 0.90
CA HIS A 270 3.36 2.79 1.83
C HIS A 270 2.19 2.12 2.58
N GLN A 271 1.30 2.94 3.16
CA GLN A 271 0.21 2.51 4.03
C GLN A 271 -0.75 1.56 3.30
N THR A 272 -1.10 1.88 2.05
CA THR A 272 -2.04 1.08 1.26
C THR A 272 -1.53 -0.34 1.03
N GLN A 273 -0.26 -0.51 0.65
CA GLN A 273 0.28 -1.84 0.41
C GLN A 273 0.59 -2.61 1.69
N MET A 274 0.90 -1.95 2.81
CA MET A 274 1.02 -2.66 4.10
C MET A 274 -0.33 -3.26 4.53
N HIS A 275 -1.44 -2.52 4.39
CA HIS A 275 -2.77 -3.09 4.65
C HIS A 275 -3.10 -4.27 3.74
N ASN A 276 -2.71 -4.19 2.46
CA ASN A 276 -2.91 -5.29 1.52
C ASN A 276 -2.08 -6.52 1.93
N ALA A 277 -0.81 -6.34 2.31
CA ALA A 277 0.06 -7.43 2.76
C ALA A 277 -0.50 -8.12 4.02
N ILE A 278 -0.97 -7.34 5.00
CA ILE A 278 -1.64 -7.87 6.21
C ILE A 278 -2.88 -8.69 5.82
N THR A 279 -3.73 -8.13 4.97
CA THR A 279 -4.98 -8.76 4.54
C THR A 279 -4.71 -10.05 3.76
N GLN A 280 -3.77 -10.02 2.82
CA GLN A 280 -3.39 -11.17 2.02
C GLN A 280 -2.90 -12.31 2.90
N ALA A 281 -2.05 -12.02 3.87
CA ALA A 281 -1.48 -13.02 4.75
C ALA A 281 -2.56 -13.65 5.64
N ASP A 282 -3.41 -12.80 6.23
CA ASP A 282 -4.48 -13.26 7.09
C ASP A 282 -5.55 -14.05 6.33
N PHE A 283 -5.94 -13.61 5.12
CA PHE A 283 -6.87 -14.35 4.28
C PHE A 283 -6.28 -15.68 3.80
N SER A 284 -5.01 -15.71 3.42
CA SER A 284 -4.32 -16.95 3.04
C SER A 284 -4.34 -17.95 4.19
N LEU A 285 -4.08 -17.51 5.43
CA LEU A 285 -4.14 -18.40 6.58
C LEU A 285 -5.57 -18.87 6.89
N ARG A 286 -6.58 -17.99 6.85
CA ARG A 286 -7.98 -18.42 7.06
C ARG A 286 -8.40 -19.46 6.03
N GLN A 287 -8.06 -19.25 4.76
CA GLN A 287 -8.33 -20.20 3.68
C GLN A 287 -7.65 -21.55 3.94
N LEU A 288 -6.38 -21.51 4.37
CA LEU A 288 -5.61 -22.71 4.71
C LEU A 288 -6.23 -23.47 5.90
N MET A 289 -6.65 -22.76 6.95
CA MET A 289 -7.36 -23.34 8.09
C MET A 289 -8.65 -24.01 7.65
N HIS A 290 -9.45 -23.34 6.83
CA HIS A 290 -10.73 -23.88 6.33
C HIS A 290 -10.55 -25.12 5.46
N GLN A 291 -9.49 -25.17 4.64
CA GLN A 291 -9.16 -26.37 3.85
C GLN A 291 -8.63 -27.53 4.72
N GLY A 292 -7.96 -27.21 5.84
CA GLY A 292 -7.43 -28.18 6.80
C GLY A 292 -8.46 -28.72 7.81
N GLU A 293 -9.61 -28.07 7.96
CA GLU A 293 -10.76 -28.54 8.75
C GLU A 293 -11.32 -29.86 8.16
N GLY A 294 -10.71 -30.99 8.55
CA GLY A 294 -11.12 -32.34 8.14
C GLY A 294 -9.99 -33.36 7.96
N THR A 295 -8.72 -33.00 8.14
CA THR A 295 -7.57 -33.86 7.77
C THR A 295 -6.52 -34.10 8.86
N ALA A 296 -6.71 -33.60 10.08
CA ALA A 296 -5.70 -33.64 11.12
C ALA A 296 -5.38 -35.06 11.63
N GLU A 297 -4.32 -35.71 11.11
CA GLU A 297 -3.63 -36.81 11.83
C GLU A 297 -2.29 -37.30 11.21
N ARG A 298 -1.40 -36.45 10.66
CA ARG A 298 -0.01 -36.88 10.32
C ARG A 298 1.09 -35.85 10.62
N SER A 299 2.28 -36.32 11.02
CA SER A 299 3.45 -35.47 11.33
C SER A 299 3.98 -34.66 10.15
N ASP A 300 3.84 -35.19 8.93
CA ASP A 300 4.26 -34.52 7.69
C ASP A 300 3.42 -33.24 7.45
N GLU A 301 2.15 -33.25 7.85
CA GLU A 301 1.22 -32.13 7.71
C GLU A 301 1.60 -30.96 8.63
N ALA A 302 2.15 -31.23 9.82
CA ALA A 302 2.61 -30.18 10.73
C ALA A 302 3.86 -29.46 10.19
N ALA A 303 4.76 -30.19 9.53
CA ALA A 303 5.94 -29.59 8.90
C ALA A 303 5.54 -28.74 7.68
N GLU A 304 4.61 -29.23 6.87
CA GLU A 304 4.04 -28.50 5.72
C GLU A 304 3.30 -27.24 6.17
N TRP A 305 2.42 -27.35 7.17
CA TRP A 305 1.74 -26.21 7.78
C TRP A 305 2.71 -25.12 8.24
N ASN A 306 3.75 -25.50 8.98
CA ASN A 306 4.76 -24.55 9.47
C ASN A 306 5.59 -23.93 8.34
N ALA A 307 5.77 -24.63 7.22
CA ALA A 307 6.42 -24.07 6.03
C ALA A 307 5.49 -23.06 5.33
N GLN A 308 4.21 -23.39 5.17
CA GLN A 308 3.22 -22.50 4.59
C GLN A 308 3.02 -21.23 5.43
N LEU A 309 2.88 -21.38 6.75
CA LEU A 309 2.77 -20.24 7.67
C LEU A 309 3.99 -19.31 7.59
N ARG A 310 5.20 -19.86 7.49
CA ARG A 310 6.43 -19.09 7.27
C ARG A 310 6.38 -18.27 5.98
N LEU A 311 5.92 -18.88 4.89
CA LEU A 311 5.78 -18.22 3.58
C LEU A 311 4.68 -17.15 3.58
N ILE A 312 3.56 -17.38 4.28
CA ILE A 312 2.46 -16.43 4.43
C ILE A 312 2.90 -15.20 5.25
N ALA A 313 3.66 -15.42 6.33
CA ALA A 313 4.12 -14.33 7.21
C ALA A 313 5.21 -13.46 6.58
N LYS A 314 6.08 -14.04 5.74
CA LYS A 314 7.27 -13.36 5.22
C LYS A 314 6.97 -12.04 4.47
N PRO A 315 6.02 -11.96 3.52
CA PRO A 315 5.70 -10.70 2.84
C PRO A 315 5.30 -9.57 3.79
N VAL A 316 4.59 -9.88 4.88
CA VAL A 316 4.23 -8.88 5.90
C VAL A 316 5.48 -8.34 6.59
N VAL A 317 6.43 -9.21 6.95
CA VAL A 317 7.68 -8.83 7.62
C VAL A 317 8.58 -8.03 6.68
N ASP A 318 8.74 -8.51 5.45
CA ASP A 318 9.57 -7.86 4.44
C ASP A 318 9.08 -6.44 4.15
N TYR A 319 7.77 -6.31 3.91
CA TYR A 319 7.15 -5.02 3.63
C TYR A 319 7.13 -4.11 4.87
N ALA A 320 6.89 -4.65 6.07
CA ALA A 320 6.99 -3.89 7.30
C ALA A 320 8.40 -3.31 7.51
N LEU A 321 9.45 -4.05 7.16
CA LEU A 321 10.85 -3.64 7.32
C LEU A 321 11.42 -2.85 6.13
N PHE A 322 10.55 -2.38 5.22
CA PHE A 322 10.95 -1.57 4.06
C PHE A 322 12.01 -2.28 3.19
N CYS A 323 11.87 -3.60 3.01
CA CYS A 323 12.72 -4.31 2.05
C CYS A 323 12.51 -3.73 0.65
N ASP A 324 13.60 -3.58 -0.09
CA ASP A 324 13.63 -2.99 -1.43
C ASP A 324 13.09 -1.56 -1.53
N GLU A 325 13.07 -0.80 -0.42
CA GLU A 325 12.76 0.64 -0.46
C GLU A 325 13.65 1.37 -1.47
N ALA A 326 13.02 2.11 -2.38
CA ALA A 326 13.73 2.92 -3.35
C ALA A 326 14.46 4.07 -2.62
N PRO A 327 15.79 4.18 -2.77
CA PRO A 327 16.55 5.20 -2.06
C PRO A 327 16.18 6.61 -2.54
N LEU A 328 16.16 7.55 -1.60
CA LEU A 328 16.11 8.97 -1.91
C LEU A 328 17.53 9.45 -2.25
N SER A 329 17.74 9.94 -3.47
CA SER A 329 19.04 10.50 -3.87
C SER A 329 19.18 11.98 -3.49
N ASP A 330 18.09 12.62 -3.08
CA ASP A 330 18.04 14.01 -2.63
C ASP A 330 17.02 14.18 -1.50
N PRO A 331 17.15 15.22 -0.66
CA PRO A 331 16.21 15.50 0.41
C PRO A 331 14.79 15.80 -0.09
N VAL A 332 13.80 15.19 0.57
CA VAL A 332 12.38 15.44 0.33
C VAL A 332 11.83 16.37 1.42
N ASN A 333 11.11 17.40 1.01
CA ASN A 333 10.45 18.35 1.91
C ASN A 333 8.98 18.53 1.50
N GLY A 334 8.06 18.35 2.46
CA GLY A 334 6.64 18.62 2.30
C GLY A 334 6.34 20.09 2.03
N SER A 335 5.12 20.36 1.59
CA SER A 335 4.53 21.71 1.41
C SER A 335 3.69 22.16 2.60
N VAL A 336 3.23 21.22 3.44
CA VAL A 336 2.37 21.50 4.59
C VAL A 336 2.89 20.82 5.86
N ILE A 337 2.22 21.07 6.97
CA ILE A 337 2.54 20.53 8.30
C ILE A 337 2.29 19.01 8.46
N PHE A 338 2.00 18.29 7.37
CA PHE A 338 1.66 16.86 7.42
C PHE A 338 2.76 16.04 8.11
N ALA A 339 4.03 16.27 7.76
CA ALA A 339 5.14 15.51 8.34
C ALA A 339 5.24 15.69 9.86
N GLU A 340 4.98 16.91 10.36
CA GLU A 340 4.95 17.24 11.79
C GLU A 340 3.75 16.57 12.48
N GLU A 341 2.54 16.76 11.95
CA GLU A 341 1.31 16.16 12.50
C GLU A 341 1.37 14.62 12.47
N PHE A 342 1.97 14.04 11.44
CA PHE A 342 2.17 12.60 11.32
C PHE A 342 3.16 12.08 12.36
N GLY A 343 4.32 12.74 12.53
CA GLY A 343 5.36 12.34 13.49
C GLY A 343 4.90 12.42 14.94
N GLN A 344 4.00 13.36 15.26
CA GLN A 344 3.41 13.51 16.60
C GLN A 344 2.33 12.46 16.93
N ARG A 345 1.89 11.66 15.94
CA ARG A 345 0.94 10.57 16.16
C ARG A 345 1.66 9.32 16.66
N GLY A 346 0.94 8.43 17.32
CA GLY A 346 1.47 7.12 17.74
C GLY A 346 2.35 7.15 19.00
N PRO A 347 2.83 5.98 19.43
CA PRO A 347 3.61 5.86 20.66
C PRO A 347 5.06 6.32 20.45
N VAL A 348 5.63 6.92 21.50
CA VAL A 348 7.05 7.29 21.60
C VAL A 348 7.70 6.48 22.71
N ASP A 349 8.96 6.14 22.54
CA ASP A 349 9.75 5.51 23.61
C ASP A 349 10.24 6.56 24.64
N SER A 350 10.87 6.11 25.71
CA SER A 350 11.41 6.93 26.80
C SER A 350 12.53 7.89 26.34
N ARG A 351 13.07 7.69 25.14
CA ARG A 351 14.06 8.55 24.48
C ARG A 351 13.41 9.51 23.48
N GLY A 352 12.09 9.52 23.36
CA GLY A 352 11.33 10.36 22.45
C GLY A 352 11.38 9.92 20.99
N ARG A 353 11.69 8.64 20.73
CA ARG A 353 11.80 8.08 19.37
C ARG A 353 10.52 7.36 18.98
N SER A 354 10.15 7.43 17.71
CA SER A 354 8.94 6.80 17.15
C SER A 354 9.22 6.11 15.82
N LEU A 355 8.48 5.05 15.49
CA LEU A 355 8.48 4.46 14.14
C LEU A 355 7.96 5.42 13.06
N ARG A 356 7.39 6.56 13.47
CA ARG A 356 6.93 7.62 12.57
C ARG A 356 7.96 8.73 12.36
N ASP A 357 9.11 8.65 13.03
CA ASP A 357 10.19 9.61 12.83
C ASP A 357 10.70 9.50 11.39
N PHE A 358 10.60 10.60 10.65
CA PHE A 358 11.05 10.68 9.26
C PHE A 358 12.58 10.79 9.15
N ASP A 359 13.14 10.22 8.09
CA ASP A 359 14.48 10.55 7.62
C ASP A 359 14.39 11.60 6.49
N LEU A 360 13.68 11.26 5.40
CA LEU A 360 13.45 12.07 4.20
C LEU A 360 14.75 12.61 3.54
N GLN A 361 15.92 12.11 3.91
CA GLN A 361 17.20 12.43 3.28
C GLN A 361 17.63 11.32 2.33
N THR A 362 17.54 10.09 2.81
CA THR A 362 18.01 8.88 2.10
C THR A 362 16.94 7.79 2.03
N ARG A 363 15.95 7.83 2.94
CA ARG A 363 14.81 6.92 3.05
C ARG A 363 13.58 7.61 3.64
N MET A 364 12.44 6.92 3.71
CA MET A 364 11.21 7.46 4.26
C MET A 364 11.29 7.64 5.77
N PHE A 365 11.46 6.55 6.52
CA PHE A 365 11.49 6.58 7.99
C PHE A 365 12.89 6.34 8.56
N LYS A 366 13.17 7.00 9.68
CA LYS A 366 14.44 6.86 10.42
C LYS A 366 14.62 5.46 11.00
N TYR A 367 13.55 4.82 11.45
CA TYR A 367 13.56 3.45 11.99
C TYR A 367 12.69 2.57 11.09
N PRO A 368 13.27 1.81 10.16
CA PRO A 368 12.51 0.99 9.20
C PRO A 368 11.74 -0.12 9.91
N CYS A 369 10.49 0.17 10.24
CA CYS A 369 9.45 -0.75 10.63
C CYS A 369 8.12 0.01 10.48
N SER A 370 7.17 -0.53 9.71
CA SER A 370 5.92 0.16 9.45
C SER A 370 5.18 0.48 10.75
N TYR A 371 4.77 1.73 10.92
CA TYR A 371 3.95 2.16 12.05
C TYR A 371 2.58 1.46 12.09
N LEU A 372 2.15 0.80 11.00
CA LEU A 372 0.94 -0.01 10.99
C LEU A 372 1.05 -1.31 11.80
N ILE A 373 2.20 -1.60 12.40
CA ILE A 373 2.30 -2.59 13.47
C ILE A 373 1.44 -2.25 14.70
N TYR A 374 1.07 -0.97 14.87
CA TYR A 374 0.13 -0.51 15.89
C TYR A 374 -1.33 -0.49 15.41
N SER A 375 -1.61 -0.95 14.19
CA SER A 375 -2.96 -0.91 13.63
C SER A 375 -3.85 -2.02 14.21
N PRO A 376 -5.17 -1.79 14.30
CA PRO A 376 -6.13 -2.85 14.62
C PRO A 376 -6.05 -4.04 13.66
N ALA A 377 -5.72 -3.82 12.38
CA ALA A 377 -5.56 -4.88 11.39
C ALA A 377 -4.40 -5.82 11.74
N PHE A 378 -3.26 -5.27 12.20
CA PHE A 378 -2.15 -6.09 12.68
C PHE A 378 -2.51 -6.85 13.97
N ASP A 379 -3.18 -6.18 14.91
CA ASP A 379 -3.50 -6.77 16.21
C ASP A 379 -4.57 -7.86 16.17
N SER A 380 -5.40 -7.86 15.14
CA SER A 380 -6.50 -8.81 14.94
C SER A 380 -6.16 -9.99 14.02
N MET A 381 -4.92 -10.06 13.51
CA MET A 381 -4.44 -11.22 12.76
C MET A 381 -4.71 -12.52 13.53
N GLN A 382 -4.96 -13.60 12.79
CA GLN A 382 -5.03 -14.94 13.39
C GLN A 382 -3.78 -15.21 14.23
N LYS A 383 -3.98 -15.74 15.45
CA LYS A 383 -2.91 -15.93 16.43
C LYS A 383 -1.65 -16.62 15.86
N PRO A 384 -1.74 -17.73 15.10
CA PRO A 384 -0.55 -18.38 14.52
C PRO A 384 0.21 -17.47 13.56
N LEU A 385 -0.50 -16.65 12.76
CA LEU A 385 0.14 -15.69 11.85
C LEU A 385 0.83 -14.58 12.63
N LYS A 386 0.15 -13.98 13.62
CA LYS A 386 0.73 -12.91 14.43
C LYS A 386 2.02 -13.38 15.13
N GLU A 387 1.99 -14.58 15.72
CA GLU A 387 3.17 -15.18 16.37
C GLU A 387 4.32 -15.43 15.38
N GLU A 388 4.03 -15.93 14.18
CA GLU A 388 5.05 -16.18 13.17
C GLU A 388 5.65 -14.88 12.60
N VAL A 389 4.83 -13.86 12.34
CA VAL A 389 5.29 -12.52 11.93
C VAL A 389 6.19 -11.93 13.01
N MET A 390 5.78 -12.01 14.28
CA MET A 390 6.58 -11.56 15.43
C MET A 390 7.92 -12.29 15.53
N ARG A 391 7.91 -13.62 15.36
CA ARG A 391 9.12 -14.45 15.41
C ARG A 391 10.11 -14.06 14.31
N GLN A 392 9.65 -13.90 13.07
CA GLN A 392 10.49 -13.49 11.95
C GLN A 392 11.01 -12.05 12.11
N LEU A 393 10.14 -11.11 12.49
CA LEU A 393 10.51 -9.72 12.77
C LEU A 393 11.61 -9.64 13.84
N LEU A 394 11.45 -10.40 14.94
CA LEU A 394 12.45 -10.45 16.01
C LEU A 394 13.78 -11.05 15.53
N ALA A 395 13.74 -12.13 14.75
CA ALA A 395 14.94 -12.76 14.20
C ALA A 395 15.72 -11.79 13.31
N VAL A 396 15.03 -11.01 12.46
CA VAL A 396 15.66 -9.96 11.66
C VAL A 396 16.21 -8.87 12.58
N LEU A 397 15.43 -8.30 13.49
CA LEU A 397 15.89 -7.19 14.33
C LEU A 397 16.97 -7.57 15.37
N LYS A 398 17.16 -8.86 15.67
CA LYS A 398 18.31 -9.35 16.45
C LYS A 398 19.55 -9.66 15.60
N GLY A 399 19.44 -9.65 14.28
CA GLY A 399 20.50 -10.11 13.38
C GLY A 399 20.68 -11.63 13.36
N GLU A 400 19.67 -12.40 13.78
CA GLU A 400 19.67 -13.87 13.66
C GLU A 400 19.34 -14.29 12.22
N ASN A 401 18.53 -13.50 11.51
CA ASN A 401 18.31 -13.62 10.07
C ASN A 401 19.23 -12.64 9.31
N GLN A 402 20.10 -13.20 8.46
CA GLN A 402 21.10 -12.50 7.64
C GLN A 402 20.83 -12.62 6.13
N ASP A 403 19.58 -12.92 5.74
CA ASP A 403 19.16 -12.95 4.34
C ASP A 403 19.46 -11.59 3.66
N ASP A 404 19.87 -11.64 2.38
CA ASP A 404 20.27 -10.46 1.60
C ASP A 404 19.19 -9.37 1.56
N ALA A 405 17.92 -9.76 1.67
CA ALA A 405 16.77 -8.84 1.68
C ALA A 405 16.82 -7.81 2.85
N TYR A 406 17.52 -8.12 3.94
CA TYR A 406 17.60 -7.25 5.13
C TYR A 406 18.92 -6.47 5.23
N ARG A 407 19.79 -6.53 4.23
CA ARG A 407 21.13 -5.90 4.26
C ARG A 407 21.11 -4.38 4.44
N HIS A 408 19.99 -3.72 4.13
CA HIS A 408 19.78 -2.28 4.34
C HIS A 408 19.66 -1.91 5.82
N LEU A 409 19.39 -2.88 6.70
CA LEU A 409 19.32 -2.70 8.14
C LEU A 409 20.68 -2.99 8.77
N ASP A 410 21.44 -1.94 9.09
CA ASP A 410 22.67 -2.08 9.88
C ASP A 410 22.39 -2.46 11.35
N ALA A 411 23.44 -2.79 12.10
CA ALA A 411 23.32 -3.24 13.49
C ALA A 411 22.67 -2.20 14.41
N GLN A 412 22.95 -0.91 14.20
CA GLN A 412 22.42 0.18 15.01
C GLN A 412 20.92 0.39 14.73
N THR A 413 20.53 0.40 13.46
CA THR A 413 19.16 0.51 13.00
C THR A 413 18.31 -0.64 13.56
N ARG A 414 18.82 -1.87 13.49
CA ARG A 414 18.16 -3.04 14.09
C ARG A 414 17.95 -2.88 15.59
N ALA A 415 19.00 -2.50 16.33
CA ALA A 415 18.94 -2.32 17.78
C ALA A 415 17.98 -1.19 18.18
N ASP A 416 17.98 -0.07 17.47
CA ASP A 416 17.12 1.07 17.77
C ASP A 416 15.65 0.78 17.49
N THR A 417 15.34 0.19 16.33
CA THR A 417 13.98 -0.25 15.98
C THR A 417 13.46 -1.27 16.99
N LEU A 418 14.28 -2.26 17.38
CA LEU A 418 13.90 -3.25 18.40
C LEU A 418 13.66 -2.62 19.76
N ALA A 419 14.49 -1.65 20.17
CA ALA A 419 14.33 -0.95 21.44
C ALA A 419 13.03 -0.12 21.48
N ILE A 420 12.67 0.55 20.38
CA ILE A 420 11.38 1.25 20.26
C ILE A 420 10.25 0.24 20.45
N LEU A 421 10.21 -0.81 19.62
CA LEU A 421 9.13 -1.81 19.65
C LEU A 421 8.95 -2.48 21.03
N ARG A 422 10.05 -2.80 21.72
CA ARG A 422 9.98 -3.41 23.06
C ARG A 422 9.31 -2.50 24.10
N GLU A 423 9.49 -1.19 23.97
CA GLU A 423 8.92 -0.22 24.90
C GLU A 423 7.48 0.16 24.51
N THR A 424 7.23 0.37 23.22
CA THR A 424 5.96 0.91 22.71
C THR A 424 4.94 -0.17 22.35
N LYS A 425 5.37 -1.42 22.12
CA LYS A 425 4.51 -2.58 21.84
C LYS A 425 5.00 -3.82 22.61
N PRO A 426 4.95 -3.82 23.95
CA PRO A 426 5.56 -4.87 24.77
C PRO A 426 4.91 -6.24 24.60
N ASP A 427 3.68 -6.31 24.09
CA ASP A 427 2.99 -7.55 23.73
C ASP A 427 3.59 -8.24 22.49
N LEU A 428 4.37 -7.53 21.67
CA LEU A 428 4.97 -8.03 20.44
C LEU A 428 6.08 -9.08 20.64
N PHE A 429 6.64 -9.21 21.85
CA PHE A 429 7.74 -10.16 22.12
C PHE A 429 7.54 -10.95 23.42
N ARG A 430 6.29 -11.16 23.84
CA ARG A 430 5.95 -11.95 25.04
C ARG A 430 5.86 -13.44 24.75
#